data_AF-A0A8H2M8X9-F1
#
_entry.id   AF-A0A8H2M8X9-F1
#
_cell.length_a   1.000
_cell.length_b   1.000
_cell.length_c   1.000
_cell.angle_alpha   90.00
_cell.angle_beta   90.00
_cell.angle_gamma   90.00
#
_symmetry.space_group_name_H-M   'P 1'
#
loop_
_entity.id
_entity.type
_entity.pdbx_description
1 polymer ?
#
loop_
_entity_poly.entity_id
_entity_poly.type
_entity_poly.pdbx_seq_one_letter_code
_entity_poly.pdbx_strand_id
1 'polypeptide(L)'
;MLDISLKDSMLECGFCGEILSRRTWHTSSIYKKINWQCVRSTKKGKKYCPHSKGIQEAAIEKAFVESYRQLCHADSTVIDDFLKIVEEEINDNTLVKDLKKIENQLNRIISQERKLVDLHLEDSIDEEVYAKKYKKLIKQKEELLDEKKTLELTIKDENTIKERLKQFKKVLENKEIIEEFNRTVFESIVDKVVVGRIDKDGTVHPYDLTFYFKTGIKDSQNSNNFKDKRKNAKDNDINKLCPYKNYEDKKLCSQAKDNACRVYNPNFKKSIIIILGKSIEKKEVQYD
;
A
#
# COMPACT_ATOMS: atom_id res chain seq x y z
N MET A 1 -4.51 -0.24 18.00
CA MET A 1 -5.33 -0.31 16.78
C MET A 1 -4.38 -0.03 15.62
N LEU A 2 -3.96 -1.05 14.89
CA LEU A 2 -3.04 -0.85 13.77
C LEU A 2 -3.82 -0.15 12.65
N ASP A 3 -3.44 1.08 12.31
CA ASP A 3 -3.90 1.81 11.12
C ASP A 3 -3.46 1.02 9.88
N ILE A 4 -4.24 0.01 9.47
CA ILE A 4 -3.87 -0.84 8.33
C ILE A 4 -4.31 -0.13 7.05
N SER A 5 -3.34 0.56 6.44
CA SER A 5 -3.36 1.25 5.15
C SER A 5 -3.85 0.43 3.96
N LEU A 6 -4.53 1.06 2.99
CA LEU A 6 -4.59 0.59 1.59
C LEU A 6 -3.20 0.16 1.07
N LYS A 7 -3.13 -0.92 0.27
CA LYS A 7 -1.87 -1.45 -0.29
C LYS A 7 -1.32 -0.51 -1.37
N ASP A 8 -0.04 -0.14 -1.26
CA ASP A 8 0.64 0.74 -2.23
C ASP A 8 0.64 0.17 -3.67
N SER A 9 0.52 -1.15 -3.83
CA SER A 9 0.51 -1.82 -5.14
C SER A 9 -0.78 -1.67 -5.93
N MET A 10 -1.87 -1.19 -5.32
CA MET A 10 -3.18 -1.12 -6.00
C MET A 10 -3.43 0.20 -6.72
N LEU A 11 -2.69 1.27 -6.40
CA LEU A 11 -2.91 2.59 -6.98
C LEU A 11 -1.83 2.91 -8.01
N GLU A 12 -2.23 3.08 -9.26
CA GLU A 12 -1.35 3.41 -10.39
C GLU A 12 -1.58 4.84 -10.88
N CYS A 13 -0.52 5.49 -11.33
CA CYS A 13 -0.62 6.82 -11.93
C CYS A 13 -0.95 6.70 -13.43
N GLY A 14 -2.14 7.15 -13.84
CA GLY A 14 -2.59 7.09 -15.23
C GLY A 14 -1.78 7.95 -16.22
N PHE A 15 -0.82 8.75 -15.73
CA PHE A 15 0.08 9.55 -16.57
C PHE A 15 1.43 8.89 -16.85
N CYS A 16 1.95 8.11 -15.91
CA CYS A 16 3.31 7.57 -16.00
C CYS A 16 3.44 6.08 -15.69
N GLY A 17 2.34 5.42 -15.34
CA GLY A 17 2.26 3.98 -15.04
C GLY A 17 2.84 3.57 -13.69
N GLU A 18 3.53 4.47 -12.99
CA GLU A 18 4.16 4.17 -11.69
C GLU A 18 3.14 4.17 -10.55
N ILE A 19 3.43 3.40 -9.49
CA ILE A 19 2.58 3.31 -8.31
C ILE A 19 2.50 4.65 -7.55
N LEU A 20 1.42 4.81 -6.79
CA LEU A 20 1.28 5.89 -5.81
C LEU A 20 1.78 5.40 -4.44
N SER A 21 2.43 6.30 -3.71
CA SER A 21 2.82 6.07 -2.32
C SER A 21 1.89 6.81 -1.37
N ARG A 22 1.48 6.14 -0.29
CA ARG A 22 0.80 6.78 0.83
C ARG A 22 1.70 7.75 1.57
N ARG A 23 1.18 8.94 1.91
CA ARG A 23 1.86 9.93 2.75
C ARG A 23 0.89 10.59 3.71
N THR A 24 1.35 10.74 4.95
CA THR A 24 0.60 11.48 5.98
C THR A 24 1.02 12.95 5.94
N TRP A 25 0.03 13.83 5.86
CA TRP A 25 0.20 15.27 6.02
C TRP A 25 -0.20 15.67 7.45
N HIS A 26 0.58 16.57 8.05
CA HIS A 26 0.38 17.08 9.42
C HIS A 26 0.27 15.99 10.51
N THR A 27 1.30 15.15 10.60
CA THR A 27 1.41 13.95 11.46
C THR A 27 1.02 14.16 12.93
N SER A 28 1.25 15.35 13.50
CA SER A 28 1.04 15.68 14.92
C SER A 28 -0.17 16.57 15.20
N SER A 29 -1.13 16.67 14.28
CA SER A 29 -2.29 17.58 14.43
C SER A 29 -3.64 16.89 14.25
N ILE A 30 -4.71 17.52 14.75
CA ILE A 30 -6.13 17.19 14.44
C ILE A 30 -6.50 17.35 12.95
N TYR A 31 -5.53 17.77 12.12
CA TYR A 31 -5.62 17.89 10.67
C TYR A 31 -4.84 16.77 9.96
N LYS A 32 -4.51 15.66 10.64
CA LYS A 32 -3.91 14.47 10.02
C LYS A 32 -4.75 14.07 8.80
N LYS A 33 -4.12 14.13 7.63
CA LYS A 33 -4.72 13.73 6.36
C LYS A 33 -3.80 12.76 5.67
N ILE A 34 -4.38 11.74 5.06
CA ILE A 34 -3.61 10.78 4.30
C ILE A 34 -3.85 11.01 2.82
N ASN A 35 -2.75 11.22 2.09
CA ASN A 35 -2.75 11.51 0.68
C ASN A 35 -1.88 10.50 -0.08
N TRP A 36 -2.38 10.07 -1.23
CA TRP A 36 -1.71 9.23 -2.20
C TRP A 36 -1.04 10.09 -3.27
N GLN A 37 0.24 9.86 -3.55
CA GLN A 37 1.01 10.66 -4.50
C GLN A 37 1.87 9.77 -5.41
N CYS A 38 1.96 10.14 -6.70
CA CYS A 38 2.81 9.44 -7.66
C CYS A 38 4.27 9.37 -7.18
N VAL A 39 4.83 8.16 -7.15
CA VAL A 39 6.21 7.92 -6.71
C VAL A 39 7.22 8.62 -7.63
N ARG A 40 7.00 8.57 -8.94
CA ARG A 40 7.88 9.24 -9.92
C ARG A 40 7.94 10.74 -9.71
N SER A 41 6.79 11.39 -9.54
CA SER A 41 6.72 12.83 -9.25
C SER A 41 7.41 13.18 -7.93
N THR A 42 7.31 12.30 -6.93
CA THR A 42 7.82 12.62 -5.58
C THR A 42 9.31 12.34 -5.44
N LYS A 43 9.82 11.25 -6.03
CA LYS A 43 11.25 10.87 -5.96
C LYS A 43 12.09 11.59 -7.01
N LYS A 44 11.64 11.68 -8.26
CA LYS A 44 12.40 12.30 -9.36
C LYS A 44 12.03 13.78 -9.57
N GLY A 45 10.90 14.22 -9.01
CA GLY A 45 10.41 15.59 -9.10
C GLY A 45 9.26 15.76 -10.08
N LYS A 46 8.48 16.83 -9.91
CA LYS A 46 7.24 17.10 -10.66
C LYS A 46 7.45 17.20 -12.17
N LYS A 47 8.66 17.55 -12.64
CA LYS A 47 9.01 17.59 -14.07
C LYS A 47 8.80 16.23 -14.76
N TYR A 48 8.95 15.13 -14.03
CA TYR A 48 8.83 13.77 -14.57
C TYR A 48 7.40 13.22 -14.57
N CYS A 49 6.45 13.90 -13.93
CA CYS A 49 5.02 13.58 -14.00
C CYS A 49 4.20 14.83 -13.63
N PRO A 50 4.12 15.83 -14.54
CA PRO A 50 3.64 17.18 -14.21
C PRO A 50 2.14 17.24 -13.92
N HIS A 51 1.37 16.33 -14.51
CA HIS A 51 -0.08 16.27 -14.41
C HIS A 51 -0.56 15.51 -13.18
N SER A 52 0.29 14.68 -12.54
CA SER A 52 -0.10 13.95 -11.34
C SER A 52 -0.48 14.88 -10.19
N LYS A 53 -1.56 14.53 -9.48
CA LYS A 53 -2.03 15.23 -8.29
C LYS A 53 -2.14 14.25 -7.13
N GLY A 54 -1.98 14.79 -5.92
CA GLY A 54 -2.23 14.01 -4.71
C GLY A 54 -3.72 13.86 -4.47
N ILE A 55 -4.17 12.65 -4.15
CA ILE A 55 -5.56 12.33 -3.83
C ILE A 55 -5.68 11.90 -2.38
N GLN A 56 -6.73 12.33 -1.68
CA GLN A 56 -6.98 11.93 -0.30
C GLN A 56 -7.48 10.49 -0.24
N GLU A 57 -7.01 9.71 0.73
CA GLU A 57 -7.46 8.33 0.95
C GLU A 57 -8.99 8.26 1.12
N ALA A 58 -9.57 9.14 1.94
CA ALA A 58 -11.02 9.25 2.13
C ALA A 58 -11.81 9.52 0.84
N ALA A 59 -11.22 10.23 -0.14
CA ALA A 59 -11.89 10.47 -1.41
C ALA A 59 -11.93 9.22 -2.29
N ILE A 60 -10.92 8.35 -2.18
CA ILE A 60 -10.86 7.06 -2.89
C ILE A 60 -11.84 6.08 -2.26
N GLU A 61 -11.90 6.03 -0.93
CA GLU A 61 -12.81 5.18 -0.17
C GLU A 61 -14.28 5.49 -0.52
N LYS A 62 -14.66 6.78 -0.47
CA LYS A 62 -16.03 7.21 -0.83
C LYS A 62 -16.34 7.00 -2.31
N ALA A 63 -15.38 7.25 -3.20
CA ALA A 63 -15.55 7.00 -4.63
C ALA A 63 -15.76 5.51 -4.92
N PHE A 64 -15.08 4.62 -4.19
CA PHE A 64 -15.31 3.19 -4.31
C PHE A 64 -16.71 2.78 -3.87
N VAL A 65 -17.20 3.30 -2.73
CA VAL A 65 -18.55 2.99 -2.25
C VAL A 65 -19.60 3.42 -3.27
N GLU A 66 -19.44 4.61 -3.87
CA GLU A 66 -20.35 5.10 -4.91
C GLU A 66 -20.26 4.25 -6.19
N SER A 67 -19.05 3.90 -6.62
CA SER A 67 -18.80 3.02 -7.77
C SER A 67 -19.47 1.66 -7.59
N TYR A 68 -19.29 1.07 -6.40
CA TYR A 68 -19.89 -0.20 -6.01
C TYR A 68 -21.42 -0.11 -5.98
N ARG A 69 -21.97 0.97 -5.42
CA ARG A 69 -23.42 1.22 -5.41
C ARG A 69 -23.99 1.27 -6.83
N GLN A 70 -23.31 1.96 -7.74
CA GLN A 70 -23.72 2.05 -9.15
C GLN A 70 -23.70 0.68 -9.84
N LEU A 71 -22.67 -0.13 -9.57
CA LEU A 71 -22.61 -1.51 -10.07
C LEU A 71 -23.77 -2.38 -9.56
N CYS A 72 -24.14 -2.25 -8.28
CA CYS A 72 -25.27 -3.00 -7.72
C CYS A 72 -26.62 -2.60 -8.33
N HIS A 73 -26.78 -1.34 -8.75
CA HIS A 73 -28.02 -0.84 -9.35
C HIS A 73 -28.12 -1.12 -10.85
N ALA A 74 -26.99 -1.17 -11.57
CA ALA A 74 -26.98 -1.30 -13.02
C ALA A 74 -27.30 -2.72 -13.50
N ASP A 75 -26.67 -3.75 -12.92
CA ASP A 75 -26.77 -5.13 -13.43
C ASP A 75 -26.65 -6.18 -12.32
N SER A 76 -27.69 -6.99 -12.11
CA SER A 76 -27.63 -8.11 -11.15
C SER A 76 -26.67 -9.22 -11.59
N THR A 77 -26.46 -9.38 -12.90
CA THR A 77 -25.53 -10.35 -13.49
C THR A 77 -24.08 -10.07 -13.11
N VAL A 78 -23.72 -8.80 -12.89
CA VAL A 78 -22.39 -8.40 -12.43
C VAL A 78 -22.13 -8.88 -11.00
N ILE A 79 -23.15 -8.84 -10.15
CA ILE A 79 -23.06 -9.39 -8.79
C ILE A 79 -22.90 -10.91 -8.86
N ASP A 80 -23.65 -11.59 -9.73
CA ASP A 80 -23.54 -13.04 -9.89
C ASP A 80 -22.15 -13.46 -10.41
N ASP A 81 -21.61 -12.74 -11.39
CA ASP A 81 -20.25 -12.99 -11.89
C ASP A 81 -19.19 -12.67 -10.81
N PHE A 82 -19.43 -11.65 -10.00
CA PHE A 82 -18.58 -11.37 -8.85
C PHE A 82 -18.64 -12.49 -7.80
N LEU A 83 -19.83 -12.99 -7.47
CA LEU A 83 -20.02 -14.10 -6.54
C LEU A 83 -19.32 -15.37 -7.04
N LYS A 84 -19.34 -15.65 -8.35
CA LYS A 84 -18.59 -16.76 -8.96
C LYS A 84 -17.08 -16.60 -8.79
N ILE A 85 -16.52 -15.43 -9.11
CA ILE A 85 -15.07 -15.19 -8.96
C ILE A 85 -14.65 -15.36 -7.50
N VAL A 86 -15.43 -14.83 -6.56
CA VAL A 86 -15.16 -14.99 -5.12
C VAL A 86 -15.24 -16.46 -4.71
N GLU A 87 -16.20 -17.21 -5.25
CA GLU A 87 -16.33 -18.64 -4.98
C GLU A 87 -15.18 -19.47 -5.55
N GLU A 88 -14.71 -19.15 -6.76
CA GLU A 88 -13.52 -19.75 -7.36
C GLU A 88 -12.28 -19.48 -6.51
N GLU A 89 -12.08 -18.24 -6.05
CA GLU A 89 -10.95 -17.85 -5.19
C GLU A 89 -11.01 -18.54 -3.82
N ILE A 90 -12.19 -18.65 -3.21
CA ILE A 90 -12.37 -19.36 -1.93
C ILE A 90 -12.06 -20.85 -2.09
N ASN A 91 -12.42 -21.43 -3.24
CA ASN A 91 -12.23 -22.85 -3.53
C ASN A 91 -10.86 -23.18 -4.11
N ASP A 92 -10.01 -22.18 -4.42
CA ASP A 92 -8.64 -22.46 -4.80
C ASP A 92 -7.92 -23.17 -3.65
N ASN A 93 -7.31 -24.31 -3.96
CA ASN A 93 -6.59 -25.15 -3.02
C ASN A 93 -5.19 -25.49 -3.55
N THR A 94 -4.67 -24.71 -4.49
CA THR A 94 -3.33 -24.85 -5.07
C THR A 94 -2.24 -24.92 -4.00
N LEU A 95 -2.18 -23.94 -3.09
CA LEU A 95 -1.16 -23.92 -2.03
C LEU A 95 -1.26 -25.13 -1.09
N VAL A 96 -2.49 -25.57 -0.77
CA VAL A 96 -2.72 -26.76 0.06
C VAL A 96 -2.24 -28.04 -0.65
N LYS A 97 -2.42 -28.13 -1.98
CA LYS A 97 -1.89 -29.26 -2.77
C LYS A 97 -0.36 -29.25 -2.79
N ASP A 98 0.26 -28.09 -2.89
CA ASP A 98 1.73 -27.97 -2.88
C ASP A 98 2.32 -28.28 -1.50
N LEU A 99 1.66 -27.87 -0.42
CA LEU A 99 2.03 -28.28 0.94
C LEU A 99 2.06 -29.81 1.07
N LYS A 100 1.03 -30.50 0.59
CA LYS A 100 0.99 -31.97 0.58
C LYS A 100 2.12 -32.59 -0.24
N LYS A 101 2.55 -31.97 -1.34
CA LYS A 101 3.70 -32.46 -2.12
C LYS A 101 4.99 -32.36 -1.32
N ILE A 102 5.22 -31.24 -0.64
CA ILE A 102 6.39 -31.03 0.24
C ILE A 102 6.38 -32.06 1.39
N GLU A 103 5.22 -32.28 2.02
CA GLU A 103 5.09 -33.28 3.09
C GLU A 103 5.38 -34.71 2.60
N ASN A 104 4.92 -35.06 1.39
CA ASN A 104 5.25 -36.34 0.76
C ASN A 104 6.75 -36.48 0.45
N GLN A 105 7.41 -35.39 0.03
CA GLN A 105 8.85 -35.38 -0.18
C GLN A 105 9.62 -35.53 1.14
N LEU A 106 9.20 -34.83 2.20
CA LEU A 106 9.77 -35.00 3.54
C LEU A 106 9.65 -36.45 4.04
N ASN A 107 8.49 -37.08 3.87
CA ASN A 107 8.28 -38.48 4.23
C ASN A 107 9.20 -39.44 3.45
N ARG A 108 9.46 -39.15 2.16
CA ARG A 108 10.43 -39.91 1.36
C ARG A 108 11.85 -39.77 1.91
N ILE A 109 12.27 -38.56 2.28
CA ILE A 109 13.60 -38.32 2.87
C ILE A 109 13.72 -39.05 4.21
N ILE A 110 12.70 -38.99 5.08
CA ILE A 110 12.70 -39.70 6.37
C ILE A 110 12.79 -41.22 6.15
N SER A 111 12.09 -41.76 5.14
CA SER A 111 12.21 -43.18 4.79
C SER A 111 13.61 -43.54 4.27
N GLN A 112 14.24 -42.67 3.48
CA GLN A 112 15.62 -42.85 3.02
C GLN A 112 16.63 -42.77 4.17
N GLU A 113 16.41 -41.88 5.13
CA GLU A 113 17.21 -41.73 6.35
C GLU A 113 17.18 -43.04 7.16
N ARG A 114 15.97 -43.58 7.42
CA ARG A 114 15.80 -44.86 8.13
C ARG A 114 16.53 -46.01 7.43
N LYS A 115 16.30 -46.17 6.11
CA LYS A 115 16.97 -47.22 5.32
C LYS A 115 18.49 -47.08 5.33
N LEU A 116 19.00 -45.85 5.32
CA LEU A 116 20.45 -45.60 5.36
C LEU A 116 21.04 -45.99 6.72
N VAL A 117 20.31 -45.74 7.81
CA VAL A 117 20.69 -46.18 9.16
C VAL A 117 20.65 -47.70 9.27
N ASP A 118 19.58 -48.36 8.79
CA ASP A 118 19.45 -49.82 8.81
C ASP A 118 20.63 -50.49 8.07
N LEU A 119 20.97 -50.02 6.87
CA LEU A 119 22.11 -50.53 6.08
C LEU A 119 23.46 -50.33 6.76
N HIS A 120 23.61 -49.27 7.56
CA HIS A 120 24.84 -49.02 8.32
C HIS A 120 24.95 -49.96 9.53
N LEU A 121 23.83 -50.24 10.21
CA LEU A 121 23.79 -51.21 11.31
C LEU A 121 24.03 -52.65 10.85
N GLU A 122 23.72 -52.95 9.59
CA GLU A 122 24.01 -54.24 8.93
C GLU A 122 25.46 -54.32 8.39
N ASP A 123 26.33 -53.34 8.69
CA ASP A 123 27.71 -53.20 8.17
C ASP A 123 27.80 -53.30 6.63
N SER A 124 26.70 -53.00 5.94
CA SER A 124 26.59 -53.15 4.47
C SER A 124 27.14 -51.95 3.71
N ILE A 125 27.53 -50.88 4.41
CA ILE A 125 28.09 -49.65 3.83
C ILE A 125 29.21 -49.09 4.71
N ASP A 126 30.23 -48.53 4.06
CA ASP A 126 31.35 -47.83 4.72
C ASP A 126 30.89 -46.52 5.39
N GLU A 127 31.52 -46.19 6.51
CA GLU A 127 31.32 -44.99 7.33
C GLU A 127 31.42 -43.71 6.49
N GLU A 128 32.39 -43.63 5.57
CA GLU A 128 32.58 -42.44 4.73
C GLU A 128 31.40 -42.23 3.75
N VAL A 129 30.86 -43.33 3.22
CA VAL A 129 29.70 -43.32 2.32
C VAL A 129 28.42 -42.96 3.09
N TYR A 130 28.26 -43.52 4.29
CA TYR A 130 27.16 -43.19 5.20
C TYR A 130 27.15 -41.70 5.53
N ALA A 131 28.26 -41.16 6.04
CA ALA A 131 28.38 -39.76 6.44
C ALA A 131 28.04 -38.79 5.29
N LYS A 132 28.54 -39.08 4.08
CA LYS A 132 28.27 -38.26 2.88
C LYS A 132 26.80 -38.28 2.48
N LYS A 133 26.16 -39.46 2.47
CA LYS A 133 24.73 -39.59 2.14
C LYS A 133 23.84 -38.97 3.21
N TYR A 134 24.16 -39.19 4.48
CA TYR A 134 23.43 -38.64 5.62
C TYR A 134 23.45 -37.11 5.62
N LYS A 135 24.62 -36.50 5.41
CA LYS A 135 24.76 -35.05 5.28
C LYS A 135 23.92 -34.48 4.13
N LYS A 136 23.85 -35.18 3.00
CA LYS A 136 23.00 -34.78 1.86
C LYS A 136 21.51 -34.83 2.23
N LEU A 137 21.06 -35.89 2.90
CA LEU A 137 19.67 -36.04 3.33
C LEU A 137 19.27 -34.97 4.35
N ILE A 138 20.13 -34.66 5.32
CA ILE A 138 19.89 -33.56 6.28
C ILE A 138 19.70 -32.24 5.54
N LYS A 139 20.62 -31.91 4.62
CA LYS A 139 20.52 -30.65 3.87
C LYS A 139 19.19 -30.53 3.11
N GLN A 140 18.79 -31.59 2.42
CA GLN A 140 17.51 -31.61 1.68
C GLN A 140 16.29 -31.52 2.61
N LYS A 141 16.38 -32.11 3.80
CA LYS A 141 15.34 -32.03 4.84
C LYS A 141 15.20 -30.61 5.37
N GLU A 142 16.31 -29.93 5.65
CA GLU A 142 16.33 -28.53 6.09
C GLU A 142 15.71 -27.61 5.03
N GLU A 143 16.11 -27.75 3.77
CA GLU A 143 15.56 -26.97 2.64
C GLU A 143 14.03 -27.14 2.52
N LEU A 144 13.52 -28.38 2.57
CA LEU A 144 12.08 -28.65 2.50
C LEU A 144 11.31 -28.19 3.74
N LEU A 145 11.92 -28.21 4.93
CA LEU A 145 11.29 -27.71 6.15
C LEU A 145 11.12 -26.20 6.12
N ASP A 146 12.12 -25.47 5.63
CA ASP A 146 12.03 -24.03 5.43
C ASP A 146 10.96 -23.69 4.38
N GLU A 147 10.95 -24.40 3.24
CA GLU A 147 9.92 -24.22 2.21
C GLU A 147 8.52 -24.48 2.78
N LYS A 148 8.34 -25.59 3.52
CA LYS A 148 7.08 -25.92 4.21
C LYS A 148 6.64 -24.77 5.12
N LYS A 149 7.54 -24.25 5.96
CA LYS A 149 7.24 -23.16 6.89
C LYS A 149 6.79 -21.89 6.17
N THR A 150 7.47 -21.52 5.08
CA THR A 150 7.08 -20.35 4.28
C THR A 150 5.71 -20.52 3.63
N LEU A 151 5.42 -21.73 3.15
CA LEU A 151 4.14 -22.06 2.54
C LEU A 151 3.00 -22.09 3.56
N GLU A 152 3.22 -22.62 4.76
CA GLU A 152 2.25 -22.59 5.87
C GLU A 152 1.86 -21.17 6.29
N LEU A 153 2.85 -20.26 6.36
CA LEU A 153 2.58 -18.84 6.64
C LEU A 153 1.71 -18.23 5.53
N THR A 154 2.03 -18.52 4.27
CA THR A 154 1.27 -18.03 3.11
C THR A 154 -0.17 -18.55 3.13
N ILE A 155 -0.37 -19.84 3.42
CA ILE A 155 -1.71 -20.46 3.54
C ILE A 155 -2.50 -19.83 4.69
N LYS A 156 -1.86 -19.50 5.81
CA LYS A 156 -2.52 -18.85 6.95
C LYS A 156 -3.03 -17.45 6.58
N ASP A 157 -2.21 -16.68 5.87
CA ASP A 157 -2.59 -15.36 5.38
C ASP A 157 -3.73 -15.46 4.35
N GLU A 158 -3.64 -16.42 3.43
CA GLU A 158 -4.67 -16.71 2.43
C GLU A 158 -6.00 -17.13 3.08
N ASN A 159 -5.98 -18.01 4.08
CA ASN A 159 -7.17 -18.42 4.81
C ASN A 159 -7.86 -17.25 5.52
N THR A 160 -7.06 -16.32 6.06
CA THR A 160 -7.59 -15.09 6.67
C THR A 160 -8.32 -14.24 5.64
N ILE A 161 -7.80 -14.17 4.42
CA ILE A 161 -8.46 -13.49 3.29
C ILE A 161 -9.74 -14.24 2.91
N LYS A 162 -9.69 -15.57 2.72
CA LYS A 162 -10.85 -16.41 2.38
C LYS A 162 -12.00 -16.29 3.37
N GLU A 163 -11.73 -16.24 4.67
CA GLU A 163 -12.79 -16.06 5.67
C GLU A 163 -13.48 -14.69 5.56
N ARG A 164 -12.71 -13.63 5.31
CA ARG A 164 -13.29 -12.30 5.09
C ARG A 164 -14.05 -12.24 3.76
N LEU A 165 -13.59 -12.95 2.73
CA LEU A 165 -14.32 -13.12 1.46
C LEU A 165 -15.66 -13.83 1.67
N LYS A 166 -15.70 -14.90 2.47
CA LYS A 166 -16.96 -15.60 2.82
C LYS A 166 -17.94 -14.71 3.56
N GLN A 167 -17.46 -13.93 4.53
CA GLN A 167 -18.30 -12.94 5.24
C GLN A 167 -18.89 -11.94 4.26
N PHE A 168 -18.07 -11.48 3.32
CA PHE A 168 -18.51 -10.54 2.31
C PHE A 168 -19.48 -11.14 1.28
N LYS A 169 -19.24 -12.37 0.82
CA LYS A 169 -20.15 -13.12 -0.07
C LYS A 169 -21.58 -13.09 0.47
N LYS A 170 -21.75 -13.29 1.79
CA LYS A 170 -23.07 -13.20 2.44
C LYS A 170 -23.71 -11.81 2.39
N VAL A 171 -22.92 -10.75 2.57
CA VAL A 171 -23.41 -9.36 2.48
C VAL A 171 -23.89 -9.05 1.06
N LEU A 172 -23.15 -9.54 0.06
CA LEU A 172 -23.52 -9.39 -1.35
C LEU A 172 -24.77 -10.18 -1.75
N GLU A 173 -24.87 -11.43 -1.30
CA GLU A 173 -26.05 -12.27 -1.53
C GLU A 173 -27.31 -11.63 -0.94
N ASN A 174 -27.17 -10.93 0.19
CA ASN A 174 -28.26 -10.18 0.82
C ASN A 174 -28.59 -8.85 0.10
N LYS A 175 -27.81 -8.47 -0.92
CA LYS A 175 -27.92 -7.19 -1.65
C LYS A 175 -27.90 -5.98 -0.73
N GLU A 176 -27.22 -6.08 0.40
CA GLU A 176 -27.04 -4.94 1.28
C GLU A 176 -26.14 -3.92 0.58
N ILE A 177 -26.67 -2.71 0.40
CA ILE A 177 -25.88 -1.58 -0.11
C ILE A 177 -24.83 -1.28 0.96
N ILE A 178 -23.57 -1.39 0.59
CA ILE A 178 -22.46 -1.05 1.46
C ILE A 178 -22.52 0.48 1.70
N GLU A 179 -22.85 0.91 2.91
CA GLU A 179 -22.90 2.33 3.28
C GLU A 179 -21.51 2.86 3.69
N GLU A 180 -20.64 1.99 4.18
CA GLU A 180 -19.31 2.32 4.68
C GLU A 180 -18.20 1.57 3.94
N PHE A 181 -17.07 2.24 3.71
CA PHE A 181 -15.93 1.63 3.05
C PHE A 181 -15.39 0.44 3.87
N ASN A 182 -15.44 -0.76 3.26
CA ASN A 182 -14.79 -1.94 3.81
C ASN A 182 -13.54 -2.27 2.99
N ARG A 183 -12.38 -2.19 3.63
CA ARG A 183 -11.10 -2.45 2.96
C ARG A 183 -10.97 -3.87 2.41
N THR A 184 -11.44 -4.88 3.12
CA THR A 184 -11.27 -6.26 2.64
C THR A 184 -12.10 -6.50 1.38
N VAL A 185 -13.25 -5.85 1.32
CA VAL A 185 -14.08 -5.81 0.12
C VAL A 185 -13.35 -5.11 -1.01
N PHE A 186 -12.84 -3.91 -0.76
CA PHE A 186 -12.08 -3.18 -1.77
C PHE A 186 -10.94 -4.03 -2.36
N GLU A 187 -10.13 -4.70 -1.53
CA GLU A 187 -9.03 -5.56 -1.98
C GLU A 187 -9.49 -6.85 -2.69
N SER A 188 -10.72 -7.29 -2.45
CA SER A 188 -11.27 -8.48 -3.10
C SER A 188 -11.82 -8.19 -4.49
N ILE A 189 -12.54 -7.07 -4.67
CA ILE A 189 -13.22 -6.74 -5.93
C ILE A 189 -12.32 -5.95 -6.87
N VAL A 190 -11.52 -5.03 -6.34
CA VAL A 190 -10.72 -4.13 -7.15
C VAL A 190 -9.39 -4.81 -7.46
N ASP A 191 -9.09 -4.94 -8.75
CA ASP A 191 -7.77 -5.35 -9.23
C ASP A 191 -6.79 -4.19 -9.07
N LYS A 192 -7.17 -3.02 -9.61
CA LYS A 192 -6.38 -1.80 -9.50
C LYS A 192 -7.20 -0.53 -9.63
N VAL A 193 -6.64 0.56 -9.12
CA VAL A 193 -7.20 1.92 -9.26
C VAL A 193 -6.20 2.79 -10.00
N VAL A 194 -6.62 3.32 -11.14
CA VAL A 194 -5.82 4.27 -11.91
C VAL A 194 -6.22 5.68 -11.55
N VAL A 195 -5.23 6.47 -11.13
CA VAL A 195 -5.38 7.87 -10.76
C VAL A 195 -4.93 8.77 -11.90
N GLY A 196 -5.89 9.52 -12.42
CA GLY A 196 -5.73 10.42 -13.54
C GLY A 196 -6.03 9.76 -14.88
N ARG A 197 -6.62 10.53 -15.81
CA ARG A 197 -6.87 10.11 -17.18
C ARG A 197 -6.35 11.16 -18.17
N ILE A 198 -5.90 10.71 -19.34
CA ILE A 198 -5.71 11.57 -20.50
C ILE A 198 -6.66 11.06 -21.58
N ASP A 199 -7.53 11.94 -22.08
CA ASP A 199 -8.44 11.64 -23.16
C ASP A 199 -7.71 11.70 -24.52
N LYS A 200 -8.30 11.12 -25.58
CA LYS A 200 -7.66 11.04 -26.91
C LYS A 200 -7.39 12.39 -27.55
N ASP A 201 -8.16 13.40 -27.15
CA ASP A 201 -8.03 14.82 -27.53
C ASP A 201 -6.90 15.54 -26.77
N GLY A 202 -6.26 14.88 -25.80
CA GLY A 202 -5.22 15.46 -24.95
C GLY A 202 -5.74 16.15 -23.70
N THR A 203 -7.06 16.09 -23.43
CA THR A 203 -7.62 16.65 -22.20
C THR A 203 -7.16 15.85 -20.99
N VAL A 204 -6.61 16.55 -19.99
CA VAL A 204 -6.03 15.95 -18.79
C VAL A 204 -7.02 16.03 -17.64
N HIS A 205 -7.32 14.88 -17.02
CA HIS A 205 -8.17 14.77 -15.84
C HIS A 205 -7.40 14.21 -14.65
N PRO A 206 -6.68 15.04 -13.86
CA PRO A 206 -5.83 14.56 -12.76
C PRO A 206 -6.54 13.97 -11.55
N TYR A 207 -7.85 14.18 -11.46
CA TYR A 207 -8.66 13.81 -10.30
C TYR A 207 -9.58 12.62 -10.59
N ASP A 208 -9.57 12.10 -11.81
CA ASP A 208 -10.34 10.91 -12.17
C ASP A 208 -9.74 9.68 -11.50
N LEU A 209 -10.62 8.86 -10.93
CA LEU A 209 -10.34 7.57 -10.32
C LEU A 209 -11.02 6.53 -11.20
N THR A 210 -10.23 5.69 -11.85
CA THR A 210 -10.76 4.55 -12.61
C THR A 210 -10.55 3.29 -11.81
N PHE A 211 -11.63 2.67 -11.36
CA PHE A 211 -11.62 1.36 -10.71
C PHE A 211 -11.66 0.28 -11.78
N TYR A 212 -10.69 -0.62 -11.75
CA TYR A 212 -10.68 -1.85 -12.53
C TYR A 212 -11.05 -2.98 -11.58
N PHE A 213 -12.20 -3.59 -11.83
CA PHE A 213 -12.67 -4.71 -11.05
C PHE A 213 -12.12 -6.02 -11.61
N LYS A 214 -11.92 -7.02 -10.75
CA LYS A 214 -11.46 -8.35 -11.16
C LYS A 214 -12.41 -9.06 -12.14
N THR A 215 -13.68 -8.64 -12.18
CA THR A 215 -14.67 -9.05 -13.18
C THR A 215 -14.37 -8.52 -14.59
N GLY A 216 -13.37 -7.65 -14.76
CA GLY A 216 -13.04 -6.99 -16.02
C GLY A 216 -13.85 -5.71 -16.29
N ILE A 217 -14.80 -5.38 -15.41
CA ILE A 217 -15.58 -4.15 -15.47
C ILE A 217 -14.70 -2.99 -15.03
N LYS A 218 -14.96 -1.82 -15.60
CA LYS A 218 -14.33 -0.57 -15.17
C LYS A 218 -15.38 0.48 -14.88
N ASP A 219 -15.14 1.26 -13.85
CA ASP A 219 -15.95 2.42 -13.51
C ASP A 219 -15.05 3.64 -13.24
N SER A 220 -15.55 4.84 -13.52
CA SER A 220 -14.78 6.08 -13.38
C SER A 220 -15.51 7.11 -12.54
N GLN A 221 -14.86 7.55 -11.47
CA GLN A 221 -15.38 8.52 -10.52
C GLN A 221 -14.45 9.74 -10.44
N ASN A 222 -14.99 10.93 -10.16
CA ASN A 222 -14.15 12.11 -9.94
C ASN A 222 -13.87 12.30 -8.45
N SER A 223 -12.60 12.20 -8.03
CA SER A 223 -12.21 12.36 -6.62
C SER A 223 -12.58 13.73 -6.03
N ASN A 224 -12.77 14.77 -6.86
CA ASN A 224 -13.21 16.08 -6.35
C ASN A 224 -14.58 16.03 -5.68
N ASN A 225 -15.46 15.12 -6.12
CA ASN A 225 -16.80 14.95 -5.58
C ASN A 225 -16.79 14.43 -4.15
N PHE A 226 -15.66 13.85 -3.72
CA PHE A 226 -15.53 13.14 -2.45
C PHE A 226 -14.52 13.79 -1.49
N LYS A 227 -13.98 14.96 -1.86
CA LYS A 227 -13.05 15.71 -0.99
C LYS A 227 -13.79 16.26 0.22
N ASP A 228 -13.21 16.05 1.40
CA ASP A 228 -13.72 16.69 2.60
C ASP A 228 -13.66 18.21 2.47
N LYS A 229 -14.70 18.89 2.95
CA LYS A 229 -14.73 20.36 3.01
C LYS A 229 -13.47 20.85 3.73
N ARG A 230 -12.84 21.89 3.16
CA ARG A 230 -11.66 22.51 3.80
C ARG A 230 -12.12 23.06 5.15
N LYS A 231 -11.47 22.66 6.25
CA LYS A 231 -11.76 23.17 7.61
C LYS A 231 -11.56 24.70 7.74
N ASN A 232 -10.88 25.33 6.78
CA ASN A 232 -10.70 26.79 6.66
C ASN A 232 -11.51 27.41 5.52
N ALA A 233 -12.42 26.68 4.88
CA ALA A 233 -13.38 27.30 3.98
C ALA A 233 -14.20 28.26 4.83
N LYS A 234 -14.24 29.55 4.47
CA LYS A 234 -15.20 30.47 5.06
C LYS A 234 -16.57 29.83 4.85
N ASP A 235 -17.22 29.40 5.93
CA ASP A 235 -18.66 29.39 5.92
C ASP A 235 -19.09 30.81 5.52
N ASN A 236 -19.94 30.93 4.51
CA ASN A 236 -20.66 32.17 4.25
C ASN A 236 -21.73 32.36 5.36
N ASP A 237 -21.33 32.20 6.60
CA ASP A 237 -22.10 32.57 7.77
C ASP A 237 -21.67 34.00 8.11
N ILE A 238 -22.50 34.95 7.69
CA ILE A 238 -22.27 36.40 7.84
C ILE A 238 -22.17 36.82 9.31
N ASN A 239 -22.39 35.92 10.27
CA ASN A 239 -22.45 36.23 11.70
C ASN A 239 -21.28 35.73 12.56
N LYS A 240 -20.12 35.41 11.97
CA LYS A 240 -18.90 35.13 12.76
C LYS A 240 -17.77 36.12 12.47
N LEU A 241 -18.04 37.40 12.70
CA LEU A 241 -17.01 38.40 12.90
C LEU A 241 -16.24 38.06 14.19
N CYS A 242 -14.99 37.64 14.06
CA CYS A 242 -14.03 37.67 15.15
C CYS A 242 -13.87 39.14 15.62
N PRO A 243 -13.85 39.45 16.93
CA PRO A 243 -13.54 40.79 17.37
C PRO A 243 -12.07 41.06 17.06
N TYR A 244 -11.82 41.94 16.11
CA TYR A 244 -10.53 42.59 15.92
C TYR A 244 -10.12 43.24 17.24
N LYS A 245 -9.05 42.75 17.86
CA LYS A 245 -8.30 43.56 18.82
C LYS A 245 -7.48 44.56 18.01
N ASN A 246 -7.90 45.81 18.06
CA ASN A 246 -7.16 46.96 17.58
C ASN A 246 -5.79 47.01 18.28
N TYR A 247 -4.73 46.96 17.49
CA TYR A 247 -3.49 47.67 17.81
C TYR A 247 -3.22 48.60 16.63
N GLU A 248 -3.55 49.88 16.83
CA GLU A 248 -2.93 50.95 16.07
C GLU A 248 -1.42 50.92 16.37
N ASP A 249 -0.57 50.81 15.35
CA ASP A 249 0.12 52.01 14.85
C ASP A 249 1.06 51.70 13.67
N LYS A 250 0.87 52.50 12.61
CA LYS A 250 1.90 53.14 11.75
C LYS A 250 2.98 52.26 11.07
N LYS A 251 2.83 52.11 9.74
CA LYS A 251 3.43 53.01 8.71
C LYS A 251 3.96 52.22 7.49
N LEU A 252 3.31 52.50 6.35
CA LEU A 252 3.80 52.50 4.96
C LEU A 252 4.67 51.32 4.45
N CYS A 253 4.15 50.64 3.42
CA CYS A 253 4.96 50.44 2.23
C CYS A 253 4.09 50.52 0.97
N SER A 254 4.47 51.47 0.12
CA SER A 254 3.87 51.84 -1.15
C SER A 254 3.91 50.69 -2.15
N GLN A 255 2.91 50.63 -3.02
CA GLN A 255 2.93 49.78 -4.20
C GLN A 255 4.15 50.11 -5.07
N ALA A 256 4.90 49.10 -5.47
CA ALA A 256 5.67 49.12 -6.70
C ALA A 256 5.51 47.76 -7.40
N LYS A 257 4.93 47.81 -8.60
CA LYS A 257 5.10 46.77 -9.62
C LYS A 257 6.59 46.74 -9.96
N ASP A 258 7.16 45.56 -10.19
CA ASP A 258 7.98 45.28 -11.37
C ASP A 258 8.55 43.86 -11.37
N ASN A 259 8.63 43.34 -12.59
CA ASN A 259 9.20 42.07 -13.00
C ASN A 259 10.69 41.97 -12.64
N ALA A 260 11.16 40.81 -12.16
CA ALA A 260 12.52 40.33 -12.46
C ALA A 260 12.71 38.84 -12.14
N CYS A 261 13.24 38.11 -13.13
CA CYS A 261 13.84 36.79 -12.99
C CYS A 261 15.21 36.85 -12.29
N ARG A 262 15.67 35.66 -11.86
CA ARG A 262 17.05 35.26 -11.50
C ARG A 262 17.57 35.87 -10.18
N VAL A 263 18.32 35.19 -9.32
CA VAL A 263 19.61 34.50 -9.55
C VAL A 263 19.87 33.51 -8.39
N TYR A 264 20.49 32.37 -8.71
CA TYR A 264 21.08 31.40 -7.80
C TYR A 264 22.29 32.02 -7.06
N ASN A 265 22.27 32.11 -5.73
CA ASN A 265 23.43 32.57 -4.94
C ASN A 265 24.04 31.41 -4.12
N PRO A 266 25.28 30.97 -4.41
CA PRO A 266 25.95 29.88 -3.74
C PRO A 266 26.72 30.40 -2.52
N ASN A 267 26.18 30.28 -1.31
CA ASN A 267 26.95 30.48 -0.07
C ASN A 267 26.36 29.73 1.13
N PHE A 268 25.96 28.48 0.92
CA PHE A 268 25.56 27.54 1.97
C PHE A 268 26.81 26.91 2.62
N LYS A 269 27.65 27.72 3.27
CA LYS A 269 28.74 27.27 4.17
C LYS A 269 29.16 28.43 5.06
N LYS A 270 28.37 28.71 6.10
CA LYS A 270 28.76 29.38 7.37
C LYS A 270 27.51 29.68 8.21
N SER A 271 26.86 28.65 8.77
CA SER A 271 25.85 28.80 9.84
C SER A 271 25.66 27.52 10.68
N ILE A 272 26.71 26.69 10.82
CA ILE A 272 26.71 25.49 11.70
C ILE A 272 27.81 25.61 12.79
N ILE A 273 28.15 26.82 13.24
CA ILE A 273 29.05 27.01 14.39
C ILE A 273 28.59 28.19 15.23
N ILE A 274 27.44 28.07 15.91
CA ILE A 274 27.08 28.93 17.07
C ILE A 274 26.39 28.13 18.19
N ILE A 275 25.98 26.88 18.00
CA ILE A 275 25.47 26.04 19.09
C ILE A 275 26.45 24.89 19.29
N LEU A 276 26.96 24.74 20.51
CA LEU A 276 27.97 23.77 20.99
C LEU A 276 29.42 24.29 21.10
N GLY A 277 29.60 25.31 21.94
CA GLY A 277 30.90 25.64 22.51
C GLY A 277 30.76 26.16 23.93
N LYS A 278 30.77 25.26 24.93
CA LYS A 278 31.36 25.44 26.28
C LYS A 278 31.10 24.22 27.18
N SER A 279 32.20 23.50 27.45
CA SER A 279 32.55 22.54 28.52
C SER A 279 33.54 21.56 27.86
N ILE A 280 34.87 21.78 27.79
CA ILE A 280 35.88 21.78 28.88
C ILE A 280 35.52 20.67 29.90
N GLU A 281 36.23 19.54 30.02
CA GLU A 281 37.64 19.31 30.39
C GLU A 281 38.14 17.98 29.79
N LYS A 282 39.27 17.95 29.08
CA LYS A 282 40.66 17.67 29.56
C LYS A 282 40.87 16.26 30.16
N LYS A 283 41.61 15.43 29.41
CA LYS A 283 42.79 14.59 29.77
C LYS A 283 43.12 13.74 28.53
N GLU A 284 44.14 14.03 27.70
CA GLU A 284 45.58 13.66 27.87
C GLU A 284 45.72 12.28 28.56
N VAL A 285 46.30 11.24 27.94
CA VAL A 285 47.71 11.13 27.51
C VAL A 285 47.91 10.04 26.43
N GLN A 286 48.95 10.28 25.64
CA GLN A 286 49.65 9.53 24.60
C GLN A 286 49.80 7.99 24.77
N TYR A 287 49.75 7.34 23.60
CA TYR A 287 50.43 6.07 23.30
C TYR A 287 51.82 6.38 22.74
N ASP A 288 52.82 5.67 23.24
CA ASP A 288 53.84 5.03 22.40
C ASP A 288 53.61 3.51 22.49
#